data_AF-M0LVP6-F1
#
_entry.id   AF-M0LVP6-F1
#
_cell.length_a   1.000
_cell.length_b   1.000
_cell.length_c   1.000
_cell.angle_alpha   90.00
_cell.angle_beta   90.00
_cell.angle_gamma   90.00
#
_symmetry.space_group_name_H-M   'P 1'
#
loop_
_entity.id
_entity.type
_entity.pdbx_description
1 polymer ?
#
loop_
_entity_poly.entity_id
_entity_poly.type
_entity_poly.pdbx_seq_one_letter_code
_entity_poly.pdbx_strand_id
1 'polypeptide(L)'
;MGTVTEDDVGKPILTAEGQSIGTLGGVDGPTMYIDVDDDIDAGLLSDMKIAEITGIKADGETLAGAPLASVADVTDEEIRFWPSYAAESEHESVSYEDIPEEDSHTEDF
;
A
#
# COMPACT_ATOMS: atom_id res chain seq x y z
N MET A 1 10.55 10.70 7.52
CA MET A 1 9.70 10.10 6.49
C MET A 1 9.87 10.92 5.24
N GLY A 2 10.51 10.33 4.22
CA GLY A 2 10.62 10.92 2.89
C GLY A 2 9.27 10.92 2.20
N THR A 3 9.09 11.81 1.23
CA THR A 3 7.93 11.83 0.34
C THR A 3 8.40 11.32 -1.01
N VAL A 4 7.63 10.43 -1.64
CA VAL A 4 7.93 9.99 -3.01
C VAL A 4 7.72 11.16 -3.97
N THR A 5 8.71 11.41 -4.81
CA THR A 5 8.73 12.49 -5.79
C THR A 5 9.07 11.97 -7.18
N GLU A 6 9.02 12.84 -8.19
CA GLU A 6 9.44 12.50 -9.56
C GLU A 6 10.92 12.10 -9.66
N ASP A 7 11.77 12.52 -8.72
CA ASP A 7 13.19 12.14 -8.68
C ASP A 7 13.39 10.66 -8.27
N ASP A 8 12.39 10.07 -7.63
CA ASP A 8 12.41 8.68 -7.19
C ASP A 8 12.02 7.70 -8.32
N VAL A 9 11.60 8.21 -9.49
CA VAL A 9 11.18 7.36 -10.62
C VAL A 9 12.34 6.45 -11.06
N GLY A 10 12.03 5.17 -11.26
CA GLY A 10 13.02 4.12 -11.51
C GLY A 10 13.55 3.45 -10.25
N LYS A 11 13.19 3.92 -9.04
CA LYS A 11 13.51 3.21 -7.80
C LYS A 11 12.67 1.94 -7.65
N PRO A 12 13.24 0.85 -7.12
CA PRO A 12 12.50 -0.35 -6.78
C PRO A 12 11.51 -0.08 -5.64
N ILE A 13 10.35 -0.70 -5.74
CA ILE A 13 9.28 -0.65 -4.75
C ILE A 13 9.16 -2.04 -4.12
N LEU A 14 9.25 -2.06 -2.80
CA LEU A 14 9.15 -3.25 -1.99
C LEU A 14 8.02 -3.13 -0.97
N THR A 15 7.49 -4.26 -0.52
CA THR A 15 6.66 -4.28 0.69
C THR A 15 7.52 -3.95 1.92
N ALA A 16 6.88 -3.58 3.03
CA ALA A 16 7.58 -3.37 4.29
C ALA A 16 8.36 -4.61 4.79
N GLU A 17 7.92 -5.80 4.37
CA GLU A 17 8.57 -7.09 4.62
C GLU A 17 9.73 -7.38 3.65
N GLY A 18 9.94 -6.53 2.64
CA GLY A 18 11.02 -6.63 1.67
C GLY A 18 10.71 -7.51 0.45
N GLN A 19 9.44 -7.79 0.15
CA GLN A 19 9.06 -8.43 -1.12
C GLN A 19 9.03 -7.41 -2.24
N SER A 20 9.66 -7.75 -3.38
CA SER A 20 9.65 -6.90 -4.56
C SER A 20 8.24 -6.82 -5.15
N ILE A 21 7.76 -5.60 -5.38
CA ILE A 21 6.50 -5.32 -6.06
C ILE A 21 6.77 -4.98 -7.52
N GLY A 22 7.80 -4.17 -7.75
CA GLY A 22 8.10 -3.62 -9.07
C GLY A 22 8.92 -2.34 -8.98
N THR A 23 8.77 -1.46 -9.95
CA THR A 23 9.54 -0.21 -10.05
C THR A 23 8.62 1.01 -10.13
N LEU A 24 9.04 2.13 -9.55
CA LEU A 24 8.28 3.38 -9.68
C LEU A 24 8.30 3.87 -11.14
N GLY A 25 7.15 3.85 -11.81
CA GLY A 25 6.96 4.34 -13.17
C GLY A 25 6.57 5.82 -13.25
N GLY A 26 6.02 6.41 -12.18
CA GLY A 26 5.67 7.83 -12.14
C GLY A 26 4.89 8.24 -10.90
N VAL A 27 4.68 9.54 -10.72
CA VAL A 27 3.87 10.11 -9.63
C VAL A 27 2.94 11.19 -10.21
N ASP A 28 1.65 11.13 -9.88
CA ASP A 28 0.66 12.17 -10.20
C ASP A 28 -0.17 12.50 -8.95
N GLY A 29 0.04 13.70 -8.41
CA GLY A 29 -0.67 14.17 -7.23
C GLY A 29 -0.55 13.21 -6.04
N PRO A 30 -1.66 12.66 -5.50
CA PRO A 30 -1.64 11.73 -4.36
C PRO A 30 -1.40 10.26 -4.77
N THR A 31 -1.14 9.98 -6.04
CA THR A 31 -1.03 8.63 -6.59
C THR A 31 0.34 8.40 -7.19
N MET A 32 0.96 7.27 -6.84
CA MET A 32 2.15 6.75 -7.52
C MET A 32 1.75 5.62 -8.46
N TYR A 33 2.48 5.50 -9.56
CA TYR A 33 2.28 4.48 -10.57
C TYR A 33 3.46 3.51 -10.57
N ILE A 34 3.14 2.24 -10.46
CA ILE A 34 4.07 1.15 -10.25
C ILE A 34 4.07 0.29 -11.50
N ASP A 35 5.24 0.09 -12.08
CA ASP A 35 5.49 -0.94 -13.07
C ASP A 35 5.67 -2.24 -12.31
N VAL A 36 4.62 -3.08 -12.31
CA VAL A 36 4.56 -4.27 -11.47
C VAL A 36 5.32 -5.41 -12.13
N ASP A 37 6.12 -6.13 -11.37
CA ASP A 37 6.86 -7.28 -11.87
C ASP A 37 5.91 -8.43 -12.27
N ASP A 38 6.23 -9.17 -13.33
CA ASP A 38 5.40 -10.26 -13.85
C ASP A 38 5.28 -11.43 -12.85
N ASP A 39 6.27 -11.56 -11.94
CA ASP A 39 6.34 -12.61 -10.90
C ASP A 39 5.67 -12.21 -9.58
N ILE A 40 4.93 -11.10 -9.53
CA ILE A 40 4.30 -10.65 -8.27
C ILE A 40 3.27 -11.66 -7.75
N ASP A 41 3.19 -11.78 -6.42
CA ASP A 41 2.13 -12.57 -5.78
C ASP A 41 0.74 -12.04 -6.16
N ALA A 42 -0.15 -12.93 -6.60
CA ALA A 42 -1.48 -12.55 -7.09
C ALA A 42 -2.38 -11.95 -5.99
N GLY A 43 -2.17 -12.30 -4.72
CA GLY A 43 -2.84 -11.69 -3.58
C GLY A 43 -2.39 -10.25 -3.38
N LEU A 44 -1.08 -10.01 -3.47
CA LEU A 44 -0.50 -8.67 -3.43
C LEU A 44 -0.95 -7.81 -4.63
N LEU A 45 -1.01 -8.40 -5.83
CA LEU A 45 -1.52 -7.74 -7.03
C LEU A 45 -3.00 -7.33 -6.90
N SER A 46 -3.83 -8.19 -6.31
CA SER A 46 -5.27 -7.95 -6.13
C SER A 46 -5.58 -6.81 -5.15
N ASP A 47 -4.68 -6.57 -4.20
CA ASP A 47 -4.76 -5.47 -3.24
C ASP A 47 -4.42 -4.11 -3.88
N MET A 48 -3.56 -4.13 -4.90
CA MET A 48 -3.22 -2.96 -5.69
C MET A 48 -4.33 -2.63 -6.71
N LYS A 49 -4.68 -1.34 -6.84
CA LYS A 49 -5.59 -0.92 -7.90
C LYS A 49 -4.83 -0.82 -9.22
N ILE A 50 -5.01 -1.78 -10.11
CA ILE A 50 -4.46 -1.69 -11.47
C ILE A 50 -5.00 -0.43 -12.14
N ALA A 51 -4.10 0.43 -12.66
CA ALA A 51 -4.44 1.76 -13.19
C ALA A 51 -5.13 1.70 -14.56
N GLU A 52 -5.75 0.57 -14.91
CA GLU A 52 -6.67 0.45 -16.06
C GLU A 52 -7.77 1.54 -16.00
N ILE A 53 -8.07 2.03 -14.80
CA ILE A 53 -9.01 3.11 -14.52
C ILE A 53 -8.48 4.51 -14.93
N THR A 54 -7.15 4.74 -14.92
CA THR A 54 -6.54 6.05 -15.24
C THR A 54 -5.91 6.11 -16.63
N GLY A 55 -5.66 4.98 -17.28
CA GLY A 55 -5.14 4.90 -18.65
C GLY A 55 -3.66 5.27 -18.78
N ILE A 56 -2.90 5.26 -17.69
CA ILE A 56 -1.47 5.56 -17.70
C ILE A 56 -0.68 4.29 -18.02
N LYS A 57 0.24 4.43 -18.98
CA LYS A 57 1.09 3.33 -19.46
C LYS A 57 2.55 3.73 -19.41
N ALA A 58 3.41 2.82 -18.96
CA ALA A 58 4.84 2.87 -19.22
C ALA A 58 5.19 1.74 -20.18
N ASP A 59 6.03 2.01 -21.17
CA ASP A 59 6.45 1.05 -22.22
C ASP A 59 5.31 0.29 -22.95
N GLY A 60 4.07 0.80 -22.89
CA GLY A 60 2.89 0.17 -23.49
C GLY A 60 2.10 -0.72 -22.53
N GLU A 61 2.61 -0.96 -21.33
CA GLU A 61 2.01 -1.76 -20.26
C GLU A 61 1.23 -0.88 -19.28
N THR A 62 0.14 -1.42 -18.73
CA THR A 62 -0.71 -0.68 -17.79
C THR A 62 -0.04 -0.68 -16.43
N LEU A 63 0.22 0.50 -15.88
CA LEU A 63 0.80 0.62 -14.55
C LEU A 63 -0.24 0.28 -13.46
N ALA A 64 0.21 -0.13 -12.27
CA ALA A 64 -0.63 -0.20 -11.08
C ALA A 64 -0.60 1.12 -10.31
N GLY A 65 -1.75 1.58 -9.83
CA GLY A 65 -1.87 2.81 -9.04
C GLY A 65 -1.92 2.51 -7.56
N ALA A 66 -1.04 3.15 -6.78
CA ALA A 66 -1.05 3.07 -5.34
C ALA A 66 -1.14 4.49 -4.71
N PRO A 67 -1.87 4.66 -3.60
CA PRO A 67 -1.90 5.94 -2.90
C PRO A 67 -0.58 6.19 -2.18
N LEU A 68 -0.05 7.41 -2.28
CA LEU A 68 1.16 7.82 -1.57
C LEU A 68 1.03 7.67 -0.04
N ALA A 69 -0.19 7.70 0.49
CA ALA A 69 -0.46 7.48 1.91
C ALA A 69 -0.11 6.08 2.41
N SER A 70 0.03 5.09 1.51
CA SER A 70 0.42 3.72 1.84
C SER A 70 1.94 3.50 1.81
N VAL A 71 2.72 4.55 1.51
CA VAL A 71 4.18 4.49 1.57
C VAL A 71 4.63 4.49 3.03
N ALA A 72 5.36 3.45 3.39
CA ALA A 72 5.93 3.25 4.73
C ALA A 72 7.17 4.12 4.94
N ASP A 73 8.11 4.05 3.98
CA ASP A 73 9.39 4.73 4.04
C ASP A 73 9.97 4.91 2.64
N VAL A 74 10.81 5.93 2.47
CA VAL A 74 11.49 6.24 1.20
C VAL A 74 12.97 6.42 1.51
N THR A 75 13.80 5.62 0.85
CA THR A 75 15.25 5.67 0.99
C THR A 75 15.91 6.06 -0.35
N ASP A 76 17.23 6.26 -0.34
CA ASP A 76 17.99 6.49 -1.58
C ASP A 76 17.96 5.27 -2.51
N GLU A 77 17.79 4.06 -1.97
CA GLU A 77 17.89 2.80 -2.72
C GLU A 77 16.52 2.24 -3.12
N GLU A 78 15.50 2.41 -2.28
CA GLU A 78 14.19 1.75 -2.42
C GLU A 78 13.04 2.56 -1.80
N ILE A 79 11.82 2.26 -2.24
CA ILE A 79 10.57 2.74 -1.65
C ILE A 79 9.87 1.55 -0.96
N ARG A 80 9.48 1.72 0.30
CA ARG A 80 8.76 0.70 1.07
C ARG A 80 7.28 1.01 1.17
N PHE A 81 6.47 -0.01 0.96
CA PHE A 81 5.02 0.08 0.87
C PHE A 81 4.34 -0.82 1.89
N TRP A 82 3.27 -0.33 2.52
CA TRP A 82 2.34 -1.14 3.31
C TRP A 82 1.12 -1.51 2.44
N PRO A 83 1.14 -2.68 1.77
CA PRO A 83 -0.08 -3.18 1.14
C PRO A 83 -1.07 -3.55 2.25
N SER A 84 -2.36 -3.35 1.98
CA SER A 84 -3.41 -3.73 2.95
C SER A 84 -3.42 -5.24 3.18
N TYR A 85 -3.00 -6.03 2.18
CA TYR A 85 -2.76 -7.47 2.29
C TYR A 85 -1.65 -7.86 3.30
N ALA A 86 -0.56 -7.08 3.43
CA ALA A 86 0.48 -7.36 4.43
C ALA A 86 0.00 -7.04 5.86
N ALA A 87 -0.95 -6.10 6.01
CA ALA A 87 -1.58 -5.88 7.31
C ALA A 87 -2.37 -7.12 7.77
N GLU A 88 -3.07 -7.81 6.87
CA GLU A 88 -3.84 -9.00 7.23
C GLU A 88 -2.97 -10.23 7.58
N SER A 89 -1.73 -10.30 7.08
CA SER A 89 -0.81 -11.43 7.38
C SER A 89 -0.10 -11.30 8.73
N GLU A 90 -0.04 -10.11 9.34
CA GLU A 90 0.53 -9.89 10.68
C GLU A 90 -0.48 -9.41 11.73
N HIS A 91 -1.76 -9.30 11.41
CA HIS A 91 -2.79 -9.17 12.44
C HIS A 91 -3.19 -10.55 12.96
N GLU A 92 -2.29 -11.16 13.76
CA GLU A 92 -2.68 -12.17 14.74
C GLU A 92 -3.75 -11.53 15.65
N SER A 93 -5.01 -11.78 15.31
CA SER A 93 -6.22 -11.67 16.11
C SER A 93 -6.09 -10.78 17.35
N VAL A 94 -6.35 -9.48 17.22
CA VAL A 94 -6.77 -8.71 18.41
C VAL A 94 -8.19 -9.18 18.73
N SER A 95 -8.30 -10.24 19.55
CA SER A 95 -9.56 -10.66 20.15
C SER A 95 -10.17 -9.47 20.89
N TYR A 96 -11.33 -9.01 20.43
CA TYR A 96 -12.21 -8.09 21.14
C TYR A 96 -12.88 -8.84 22.31
N GLU A 97 -12.09 -9.28 23.28
CA GLU A 97 -12.57 -9.89 24.53
C GLU A 97 -11.91 -9.18 25.70
N ASP A 98 -12.25 -7.91 25.92
CA ASP A 98 -12.38 -7.31 27.27
C ASP A 98 -12.95 -5.89 27.13
N ILE A 99 -14.26 -5.77 26.88
CA ILE A 99 -14.98 -4.54 27.22
C ILE A 99 -15.64 -4.83 28.56
N PRO A 100 -15.18 -4.27 29.69
CA PRO A 100 -15.92 -4.40 30.93
C PRO A 100 -17.29 -3.73 30.74
N GLU A 101 -18.35 -4.51 30.92
CA GLU A 101 -19.73 -4.00 30.98
C GLU A 101 -19.86 -3.08 32.21
N GLU A 102 -19.64 -1.78 32.02
CA GLU A 102 -19.91 -0.80 33.07
C GLU A 102 -21.42 -0.46 33.07
N ASP A 103 -22.12 -1.22 33.92
CA ASP A 103 -23.46 -0.96 34.43
C ASP A 103 -23.55 0.47 35.01
N SER A 104 -24.31 1.38 34.36
CA SER A 104 -24.92 2.55 35.01
C SER A 104 -25.76 3.41 34.04
N HIS A 105 -27.08 3.23 34.02
CA HIS A 105 -27.99 4.38 34.17
C HIS A 105 -29.41 3.93 34.57
N THR A 106 -29.76 4.18 35.83
CA THR A 106 -31.14 4.20 36.33
C THR A 106 -31.80 5.50 35.85
N GLU A 107 -32.88 5.39 35.08
CA GLU A 107 -33.76 6.52 34.75
C GLU A 107 -34.97 6.49 35.71
N ASP A 108 -35.01 7.44 36.64
CA ASP A 108 -36.15 7.76 37.51
C ASP A 108 -37.07 8.75 36.78
N PHE A 109 -38.32 8.36 36.48
CA PHE A 109 -39.44 9.25 36.17
C PHE A 109 -40.79 8.58 36.45
#